data_AF-A0A7K1A2M7-F1
#
_entry.id   AF-A0A7K1A2M7-F1
#
_cell.length_a   1.000
_cell.length_b   1.000
_cell.length_c   1.000
_cell.angle_alpha   90.00
_cell.angle_beta   90.00
_cell.angle_gamma   90.00
#
_symmetry.space_group_name_H-M   'P 1'
#
loop_
_entity.id
_entity.type
_entity.pdbx_description
1 polymer ?
#
loop_
_entity_poly.entity_id
_entity_poly.type
_entity_poly.pdbx_seq_one_letter_code
_entity_poly.pdbx_strand_id
1 'polypeptide(L)'
;MHGSGTCTGRTVSSLTSESSHSRTSTSKSCHAKRCDSRDGASRLTAGRRALGSYGENLAARWYEERGYVVVDRNWRCRDGEIDLVLTRARLLVFCEVKTRSSDAYGSPAAAVTPTKQARLRKLGMRWIDAQQVRPASLRFDVACVIGRDVSVIESAF
;
A
#
# COMPACT_ATOMS: atom_id res chain seq x y z
N MET A 1 -21.46 45.83 2.96
CA MET A 1 -20.59 46.97 3.35
C MET A 1 -19.19 46.41 3.60
N HIS A 2 -18.16 47.00 2.99
CA HIS A 2 -16.71 46.97 3.30
C HIS A 2 -16.04 45.65 3.76
N GLY A 3 -14.93 45.16 3.20
CA GLY A 3 -14.02 45.65 2.14
C GLY A 3 -13.32 44.45 1.47
N SER A 4 -12.80 44.50 0.24
CA SER A 4 -11.73 45.35 -0.32
C SER A 4 -10.37 45.14 0.39
N GLY A 5 -9.49 44.34 -0.23
CA GLY A 5 -8.16 44.01 0.28
C GLY A 5 -7.26 43.41 -0.80
N THR A 6 -6.92 44.20 -1.82
CA THR A 6 -5.99 43.83 -2.90
C THR A 6 -4.54 44.07 -2.49
N CYS A 7 -3.65 43.10 -2.74
CA CYS A 7 -2.20 43.32 -2.74
C CYS A 7 -1.61 43.03 -4.13
N THR A 8 -0.80 43.96 -4.64
CA THR A 8 -0.25 43.98 -6.01
C THR A 8 1.26 44.27 -6.03
N GLY A 9 1.96 43.72 -7.04
CA GLY A 9 3.41 43.90 -7.25
C GLY A 9 4.29 42.99 -6.37
N ARG A 10 5.57 42.71 -6.66
CA ARG A 10 6.53 43.16 -7.72
C ARG A 10 7.63 42.04 -7.81
N THR A 11 8.53 41.88 -8.78
CA THR A 11 9.17 42.75 -9.79
C THR A 11 9.60 41.93 -11.04
N VAL A 12 10.08 42.62 -12.07
CA VAL A 12 10.67 42.11 -13.34
C VAL A 12 12.19 41.82 -13.25
N SER A 13 12.73 41.05 -14.22
CA SER A 13 13.81 41.48 -15.16
C SER A 13 14.87 40.42 -15.54
N SER A 14 15.11 40.33 -16.86
CA SER A 14 16.39 40.12 -17.60
C SER A 14 17.37 39.01 -17.17
N LEU A 15 17.75 38.05 -18.03
CA LEU A 15 18.49 38.19 -19.31
C LEU A 15 19.80 38.98 -19.20
N THR A 16 20.92 38.26 -19.12
CA THR A 16 22.22 38.73 -19.63
C THR A 16 22.87 37.61 -20.45
N SER A 17 23.13 37.93 -21.72
CA SER A 17 23.92 37.14 -22.66
C SER A 17 25.35 37.69 -22.69
N GLU A 18 26.36 36.83 -22.69
CA GLU A 18 27.74 37.03 -23.20
C GLU A 18 28.58 35.79 -22.77
N SER A 19 29.65 35.36 -23.45
CA SER A 19 30.04 35.52 -24.86
C SER A 19 30.93 34.32 -25.25
N SER A 20 31.13 34.13 -26.55
CA SER A 20 32.05 33.15 -27.16
C SER A 20 33.43 33.08 -26.50
N HIS A 21 34.10 31.92 -26.56
CA HIS A 21 35.50 31.78 -27.02
C HIS A 21 35.83 30.31 -27.37
N SER A 22 36.79 30.12 -28.27
CA SER A 22 37.04 28.88 -29.02
C SER A 22 38.30 28.11 -28.57
N ARG A 23 38.29 26.75 -28.63
CA ARG A 23 39.24 25.88 -29.40
C ARG A 23 39.45 24.45 -28.85
N THR A 24 39.55 23.52 -29.80
CA THR A 24 40.38 22.28 -29.85
C THR A 24 40.40 21.24 -28.71
N SER A 25 39.79 20.08 -29.02
CA SER A 25 40.45 18.75 -29.09
C SER A 25 41.50 18.35 -28.04
N THR A 26 41.18 17.38 -27.18
CA THR A 26 41.96 16.11 -27.06
C THR A 26 41.16 14.99 -26.38
N SER A 27 41.71 13.76 -26.40
CA SER A 27 40.97 12.50 -26.22
C SER A 27 40.98 11.90 -24.81
N LYS A 28 40.10 10.90 -24.61
CA LYS A 28 40.21 9.76 -23.66
C LYS A 28 40.35 10.09 -22.16
N SER A 29 39.29 9.78 -21.41
CA SER A 29 39.41 8.78 -20.34
C SER A 29 38.04 8.21 -19.97
N CYS A 30 37.89 6.90 -20.12
CA CYS A 30 36.81 6.17 -19.46
C CYS A 30 37.17 6.03 -17.97
N HIS A 31 36.34 6.61 -17.09
CA HIS A 31 36.39 6.29 -15.67
C HIS A 31 35.03 5.78 -15.21
N ALA A 32 35.07 4.68 -14.47
CA ALA A 32 33.91 3.83 -14.24
C ALA A 32 32.78 4.61 -13.55
N LYS A 33 31.57 4.54 -14.14
CA LYS A 33 30.34 4.86 -13.41
C LYS A 33 30.31 3.94 -12.19
N ARG A 34 30.42 4.52 -10.99
CA ARG A 34 30.06 3.80 -9.76
C ARG A 34 28.57 3.47 -9.89
N CYS A 35 28.26 2.20 -10.09
CA CYS A 35 26.90 1.70 -10.07
C CYS A 35 26.38 1.84 -8.63
N ASP A 36 25.55 2.85 -8.39
CA ASP A 36 24.90 3.01 -7.08
C ASP A 36 23.87 1.89 -6.90
N SER A 37 24.28 0.86 -6.14
CA SER A 37 23.47 -0.33 -5.86
C SER A 37 22.22 -0.04 -5.02
N ARG A 38 22.03 1.20 -4.55
CA ARG A 38 20.84 1.66 -3.82
C ARG A 38 19.59 1.75 -4.71
N ASP A 39 19.75 2.08 -6.00
CA ASP A 39 18.62 2.26 -6.94
C ASP A 39 17.88 0.96 -7.29
N GLY A 40 18.56 -0.19 -7.22
CA GLY A 40 17.94 -1.49 -7.45
C GLY A 40 17.01 -1.90 -6.30
N ALA A 41 17.46 -1.71 -5.06
CA ALA A 41 16.71 -2.11 -3.86
C ALA A 41 15.46 -1.24 -3.63
N SER A 42 15.54 0.06 -3.91
CA SER A 42 14.39 0.98 -3.83
C SER A 42 13.30 0.61 -4.85
N ARG A 43 13.69 0.31 -6.10
CA ARG A 43 12.77 -0.09 -7.18
C ARG A 43 12.08 -1.42 -6.91
N LEU A 44 12.79 -2.43 -6.40
CA LEU A 44 12.20 -3.72 -6.01
C LEU A 44 11.19 -3.56 -4.85
N THR A 45 11.49 -2.68 -3.89
CA THR A 45 10.60 -2.40 -2.76
C THR A 45 9.35 -1.64 -3.21
N ALA A 46 9.50 -0.67 -4.12
CA ALA A 46 8.38 0.02 -4.73
C ALA A 46 7.46 -0.93 -5.52
N GLY A 47 8.03 -1.83 -6.32
CA GLY A 47 7.28 -2.86 -7.06
C GLY A 47 6.48 -3.79 -6.14
N ARG A 48 7.06 -4.26 -5.04
CA ARG A 48 6.36 -5.08 -4.03
C ARG A 48 5.21 -4.33 -3.36
N ARG A 49 5.39 -3.05 -3.01
CA ARG A 49 4.33 -2.21 -2.42
C ARG A 49 3.19 -1.95 -3.41
N ALA A 50 3.50 -1.66 -4.66
CA ALA A 50 2.50 -1.50 -5.71
C ALA A 50 1.68 -2.79 -5.93
N LEU A 51 2.34 -3.95 -5.93
CA LEU A 51 1.68 -5.26 -6.05
C LEU A 51 0.79 -5.59 -4.83
N GLY A 52 1.23 -5.25 -3.61
CA GLY A 52 0.41 -5.35 -2.40
C GLY A 52 -0.86 -4.52 -2.50
N SER A 53 -0.70 -3.20 -2.70
CA SER A 53 -1.82 -2.26 -2.81
C SER A 53 -2.80 -2.60 -3.95
N TYR A 54 -2.29 -3.09 -5.09
CA TYR A 54 -3.13 -3.60 -6.18
C TYR A 54 -3.97 -4.80 -5.72
N GLY A 55 -3.39 -5.75 -4.99
CA GLY A 55 -4.13 -6.89 -4.43
C GLY A 55 -5.16 -6.46 -3.39
N GLU A 56 -4.81 -5.55 -2.48
CA GLU A 56 -5.75 -4.98 -1.51
C GLU A 56 -6.94 -4.29 -2.18
N ASN A 57 -6.72 -3.64 -3.33
CA ASN A 57 -7.78 -3.01 -4.13
C ASN A 57 -8.69 -4.03 -4.80
N LEU A 58 -8.17 -5.14 -5.31
CA LEU A 58 -8.99 -6.22 -5.86
C LEU A 58 -9.77 -6.96 -4.76
N ALA A 59 -9.13 -7.26 -3.63
CA ALA A 59 -9.78 -7.89 -2.48
C ALA A 59 -10.92 -7.01 -1.91
N ALA A 60 -10.68 -5.71 -1.74
CA ALA A 60 -11.71 -4.76 -1.31
C ALA A 60 -12.94 -4.79 -2.25
N ARG A 61 -12.73 -4.67 -3.57
CA ARG A 61 -13.82 -4.71 -4.57
C ARG A 61 -14.61 -6.01 -4.52
N TRP A 62 -13.92 -7.16 -4.42
CA TRP A 62 -14.57 -8.47 -4.31
C TRP A 62 -15.53 -8.53 -3.12
N TYR A 63 -15.18 -7.91 -1.99
CA TYR A 63 -16.05 -7.81 -0.83
C TYR A 63 -17.19 -6.79 -1.00
N GLU A 64 -16.91 -5.62 -1.59
CA GLU A 64 -17.90 -4.58 -1.89
C GLU A 64 -19.02 -5.12 -2.81
N GLU A 65 -18.65 -5.85 -3.88
CA GLU A 65 -19.56 -6.57 -4.77
C GLU A 65 -20.44 -7.62 -4.04
N ARG A 66 -20.06 -8.04 -2.83
CA ARG A 66 -20.76 -9.03 -1.99
C ARG A 66 -21.48 -8.38 -0.80
N GLY A 67 -21.67 -7.07 -0.85
CA GLY A 67 -22.45 -6.29 0.13
C GLY A 67 -21.71 -6.07 1.47
N TYR A 68 -20.39 -6.19 1.49
CA TYR A 68 -19.58 -5.73 2.62
C TYR A 68 -19.19 -4.26 2.42
N VAL A 69 -19.00 -3.54 3.53
CA VAL A 69 -18.44 -2.18 3.53
C VAL A 69 -17.01 -2.26 4.07
N VAL A 70 -16.05 -1.70 3.33
CA VAL A 70 -14.68 -1.50 3.81
C VAL A 70 -14.71 -0.35 4.83
N VAL A 71 -14.34 -0.63 6.08
CA VAL A 71 -14.31 0.37 7.17
C VAL A 71 -12.90 0.85 7.49
N ASP A 72 -11.87 0.06 7.15
CA ASP A 72 -10.47 0.45 7.32
C ASP A 72 -9.56 -0.31 6.35
N ARG A 73 -8.40 0.27 6.00
CA ARG A 73 -7.43 -0.28 5.05
C ARG A 73 -6.01 0.06 5.48
N ASN A 74 -5.10 -0.92 5.49
CA ASN A 74 -3.74 -0.76 6.01
C ASN A 74 -3.70 -0.17 7.43
N TRP A 75 -4.64 -0.57 8.28
CA TRP A 75 -4.70 -0.07 9.65
C TRP A 75 -3.46 -0.50 10.42
N ARG A 76 -2.81 0.42 11.12
CA ARG A 76 -1.50 0.22 11.76
C ARG A 76 -1.52 0.62 13.23
N CYS A 77 -0.87 -0.19 14.05
CA CYS A 77 -0.51 0.14 15.42
C CYS A 77 0.88 -0.43 15.77
N ARG A 78 1.36 -0.19 17.00
CA ARG A 78 2.68 -0.69 17.45
C ARG A 78 2.83 -2.23 17.39
N ASP A 79 1.71 -2.97 17.41
CA ASP A 79 1.69 -4.43 17.41
C ASP A 79 1.71 -5.03 15.97
N GLY A 80 1.54 -4.20 14.92
CA GLY A 80 1.45 -4.64 13.53
C GLY A 80 0.40 -3.90 12.69
N GLU A 81 -0.03 -4.54 11.60
CA GLU A 81 -0.96 -3.98 10.62
C GLU A 81 -2.04 -4.99 10.22
N ILE A 82 -3.20 -4.48 9.78
CA ILE A 82 -4.30 -5.24 9.18
C ILE A 82 -4.57 -4.66 7.80
N ASP A 83 -4.58 -5.50 6.77
CA ASP A 83 -4.68 -5.06 5.38
C ASP A 83 -6.08 -4.50 5.07
N LEU A 84 -7.14 -5.22 5.45
CA LEU A 84 -8.53 -4.79 5.31
C LEU A 84 -9.36 -5.08 6.57
N VAL A 85 -10.18 -4.12 6.96
CA VAL A 85 -11.26 -4.30 7.93
C VAL A 85 -12.59 -4.02 7.25
N LEU A 86 -13.52 -4.96 7.35
CA LEU A 86 -14.81 -4.93 6.64
C LEU A 86 -15.98 -5.22 7.57
N THR A 87 -17.16 -4.74 7.23
CA THR A 87 -18.40 -5.07 7.96
C THR A 87 -19.52 -5.48 7.01
N ARG A 88 -20.40 -6.38 7.48
CA ARG A 88 -21.69 -6.69 6.83
C ARG A 88 -22.74 -6.98 7.89
N ALA A 89 -23.79 -6.16 7.94
CA ALA A 89 -24.77 -6.15 9.03
C ALA A 89 -24.10 -6.03 10.42
N ARG A 90 -24.06 -7.10 11.22
CA ARG A 90 -23.41 -7.13 12.56
C ARG A 90 -22.12 -7.95 12.62
N LEU A 91 -21.65 -8.45 11.47
CA LEU A 91 -20.37 -9.16 11.32
C LEU A 91 -19.25 -8.16 11.05
N LEU A 92 -18.17 -8.25 11.83
CA LEU A 92 -16.90 -7.59 11.55
C LEU A 92 -15.89 -8.63 11.01
N VAL A 93 -15.20 -8.30 9.93
CA VAL A 93 -14.23 -9.16 9.26
C VAL A 93 -12.87 -8.48 9.24
N PHE A 94 -11.84 -9.20 9.68
CA PHE A 94 -10.44 -8.84 9.47
C PHE A 94 -9.87 -9.72 8.37
N CYS A 95 -9.44 -9.12 7.25
CA CYS A 95 -8.92 -9.87 6.11
C CYS A 95 -7.44 -9.56 5.87
N GLU A 96 -6.66 -10.63 5.77
CA GLU A 96 -5.26 -10.63 5.34
C GLU A 96 -5.20 -10.86 3.82
N VAL A 97 -4.47 -10.02 3.10
CA VAL A 97 -4.39 -10.05 1.62
C VAL A 97 -3.01 -10.51 1.17
N LYS A 98 -2.98 -11.56 0.34
CA LYS A 98 -1.76 -12.12 -0.25
C LYS A 98 -1.79 -12.06 -1.77
N THR A 99 -1.12 -11.06 -2.33
CA THR A 99 -0.86 -11.00 -3.77
C THR A 99 0.30 -11.92 -4.15
N ARG A 100 0.13 -12.72 -5.20
CA ARG A 100 1.19 -13.55 -5.79
C ARG A 100 1.28 -13.35 -7.30
N SER A 101 2.46 -13.61 -7.87
CA SER A 101 2.69 -13.61 -9.32
C SER A 101 2.37 -14.95 -9.99
N SER A 102 2.20 -16.02 -9.22
CA SER A 102 1.83 -17.36 -9.69
C SER A 102 1.12 -18.18 -8.59
N ASP A 103 0.49 -19.26 -9.02
CA ASP A 103 -0.27 -20.25 -8.24
C ASP A 103 0.58 -21.38 -7.65
N ALA A 104 1.85 -21.51 -8.07
CA ALA A 104 2.79 -22.60 -7.77
C ALA A 104 3.15 -22.86 -6.28
N TYR A 105 2.44 -22.27 -5.33
CA TYR A 105 2.64 -22.47 -3.89
C TYR A 105 1.31 -22.80 -3.20
N GLY A 106 1.33 -23.76 -2.26
CA GLY A 106 0.15 -24.38 -1.66
C GLY A 106 -0.86 -23.47 -0.94
N SER A 107 -1.91 -24.12 -0.42
CA SER A 107 -3.17 -23.53 0.06
C SER A 107 -2.99 -22.21 0.85
N PRO A 108 -3.80 -21.16 0.56
CA PRO A 108 -3.76 -19.88 1.28
C PRO A 108 -3.93 -20.01 2.80
N ALA A 109 -4.74 -20.98 3.25
CA ALA A 109 -4.97 -21.27 4.67
C ALA A 109 -3.72 -21.88 5.33
N ALA A 110 -3.10 -22.87 4.68
CA ALA A 110 -1.82 -23.44 5.14
C ALA A 110 -0.69 -22.39 5.18
N ALA A 111 -0.82 -21.31 4.40
CA ALA A 111 0.12 -20.19 4.41
C ALA A 111 -0.12 -19.15 5.53
N VAL A 112 -1.10 -19.33 6.45
CA VAL A 112 -1.19 -18.53 7.69
C VAL A 112 -0.76 -19.37 8.88
N THR A 113 0.50 -19.23 9.27
CA THR A 113 1.07 -19.95 10.43
C THR A 113 0.34 -19.60 11.73
N PRO A 114 0.30 -20.49 12.73
CA PRO A 114 -0.35 -20.21 14.02
C PRO A 114 0.12 -18.90 14.68
N THR A 115 1.40 -18.56 14.55
CA THR A 115 1.96 -17.27 15.00
C THR A 115 1.30 -16.07 14.32
N LYS A 116 1.03 -16.18 13.00
CA LYS A 116 0.35 -15.13 12.24
C LYS A 116 -1.14 -15.04 12.59
N GLN A 117 -1.80 -16.18 12.81
CA GLN A 117 -3.19 -16.24 13.31
C GLN A 117 -3.31 -15.52 14.66
N ALA A 118 -2.46 -15.87 15.63
CA ALA A 118 -2.45 -15.25 16.95
C ALA A 118 -2.18 -13.73 16.89
N ARG A 119 -1.25 -13.29 16.03
CA ARG A 119 -0.98 -11.87 15.78
C ARG A 119 -2.21 -11.15 15.19
N LEU A 120 -2.86 -11.73 14.19
CA LEU A 120 -4.05 -11.14 13.57
C LEU A 120 -5.24 -11.07 14.56
N ARG A 121 -5.45 -12.09 15.40
CA ARG A 121 -6.45 -12.02 16.49
C ARG A 121 -6.15 -10.87 17.46
N LYS A 122 -4.90 -10.74 17.91
CA LYS A 122 -4.47 -9.62 18.79
C LYS A 122 -4.72 -8.26 18.13
N LEU A 123 -4.36 -8.11 16.85
CA LEU A 123 -4.56 -6.88 16.10
C LEU A 123 -6.04 -6.55 15.92
N GLY A 124 -6.88 -7.54 15.62
CA GLY A 124 -8.33 -7.36 15.53
C GLY A 124 -8.95 -6.84 16.84
N MET A 125 -8.50 -7.36 18.00
CA MET A 125 -8.93 -6.83 19.29
C MET A 125 -8.46 -5.38 19.50
N ARG A 126 -7.21 -5.06 19.13
CA ARG A 126 -6.70 -3.67 19.18
C ARG A 126 -7.49 -2.72 18.29
N TRP A 127 -7.97 -3.17 17.13
CA TRP A 127 -8.82 -2.35 16.26
C TRP A 127 -10.20 -2.13 16.90
N ILE A 128 -10.84 -3.18 17.44
CA ILE A 128 -12.13 -3.07 18.15
C ILE A 128 -12.03 -2.09 19.33
N ASP A 129 -10.95 -2.15 20.10
CA ASP A 129 -10.68 -1.22 21.21
C ASP A 129 -10.46 0.20 20.69
N ALA A 130 -9.68 0.39 19.62
CA ALA A 130 -9.40 1.71 19.06
C ALA A 130 -10.66 2.39 18.51
N GLN A 131 -11.55 1.64 17.86
CA GLN A 131 -12.80 2.17 17.29
C GLN A 131 -13.98 2.17 18.28
N GLN A 132 -13.80 1.65 19.51
CA GLN A 132 -14.84 1.53 20.54
C GLN A 132 -16.11 0.78 20.09
N VAL A 133 -15.98 -0.14 19.12
CA VAL A 133 -17.12 -0.91 18.58
C VAL A 133 -17.40 -2.18 19.36
N ARG A 134 -18.60 -2.75 19.17
CA ARG A 134 -19.03 -4.03 19.75
C ARG A 134 -19.75 -4.88 18.68
N PRO A 135 -19.01 -5.56 17.79
CA PRO A 135 -19.62 -6.41 16.76
C PRO A 135 -20.31 -7.62 17.39
N ALA A 136 -21.36 -8.14 16.76
CA ALA A 136 -22.08 -9.32 17.26
C ALA A 136 -21.38 -10.63 16.87
N SER A 137 -20.64 -10.62 15.76
CA SER A 137 -19.79 -11.73 15.32
C SER A 137 -18.49 -11.20 14.72
N LEU A 138 -17.46 -12.04 14.78
CA LEU A 138 -16.13 -11.73 14.28
C LEU A 138 -15.64 -12.87 13.38
N ARG A 139 -14.96 -12.51 12.29
CA ARG A 139 -14.36 -13.48 11.37
C ARG A 139 -12.98 -13.01 10.93
N PHE A 140 -12.07 -13.97 10.75
CA PHE A 140 -10.76 -13.74 10.16
C PHE A 140 -10.70 -14.44 8.80
N ASP A 141 -10.43 -13.68 7.75
CA ASP A 141 -10.42 -14.16 6.38
C ASP A 141 -9.02 -14.04 5.76
N VAL A 142 -8.78 -14.80 4.70
CA VAL A 142 -7.58 -14.69 3.86
C VAL A 142 -7.99 -14.52 2.41
N ALA A 143 -7.67 -13.38 1.82
CA ALA A 143 -7.78 -13.15 0.39
C ALA A 143 -6.46 -13.49 -0.31
N CYS A 144 -6.49 -14.36 -1.31
CA CYS A 144 -5.38 -14.59 -2.23
C CYS A 144 -5.71 -14.00 -3.59
N VAL A 145 -4.78 -13.20 -4.11
CA VAL A 145 -4.91 -12.49 -5.39
C VAL A 145 -3.81 -12.95 -6.34
N ILE A 146 -4.20 -13.44 -7.53
CA ILE A 146 -3.29 -13.86 -8.59
C ILE A 146 -3.75 -13.20 -9.88
N GLY A 147 -2.95 -12.28 -10.43
CA GLY A 147 -3.31 -11.54 -11.64
C GLY A 147 -4.53 -10.63 -11.44
N ARG A 148 -5.73 -11.11 -11.77
CA ARG A 148 -7.02 -10.45 -11.48
C ARG A 148 -7.94 -11.31 -10.61
N ASP A 149 -7.60 -12.57 -10.41
CA ASP A 149 -8.44 -13.54 -9.72
C ASP A 149 -8.30 -13.36 -8.22
N VAL A 150 -9.45 -13.26 -7.54
CA VAL A 150 -9.55 -13.11 -6.09
C VAL A 150 -10.25 -14.34 -5.53
N SER A 151 -9.54 -15.06 -4.66
CA SER A 151 -10.07 -16.18 -3.88
C SER A 151 -10.06 -15.79 -2.41
N VAL A 152 -11.17 -15.99 -1.70
CA VAL A 152 -11.28 -15.69 -0.27
C VAL A 152 -11.59 -16.96 0.48
N ILE A 153 -10.77 -17.26 1.48
CA ILE A 153 -11.09 -18.26 2.51
C ILE A 153 -11.74 -17.50 3.66
N GLU A 154 -13.07 -17.62 3.75
CA GLU A 154 -13.84 -17.11 4.87
C GLU A 154 -13.59 -17.97 6.12
N SER A 155 -13.51 -17.36 7.32
CA SER A 155 -13.25 -18.09 8.57
C SER A 155 -11.96 -18.93 8.52
N ALA A 156 -10.89 -18.37 7.96
CA ALA A 156 -9.62 -19.06 7.75
C ALA A 156 -8.94 -19.53 9.05
N PHE A 157 -9.25 -18.92 10.20
CA PHE A 157 -8.82 -19.34 11.53
C PHE A 157 -9.71 -18.76 12.65
#